data_AF-A0A535GPP3-F1
#
_entry.id   AF-A0A535GPP3-F1
#
_cell.length_a   1.000
_cell.length_b   1.000
_cell.length_c   1.000
_cell.angle_alpha   90.00
_cell.angle_beta   90.00
_cell.angle_gamma   90.00
#
_symmetry.space_group_name_H-M   'P 1'
#
loop_
_entity.id
_entity.type
_entity.pdbx_description
1 polymer ?
#
loop_
_entity_poly.entity_id
_entity_poly.type
_entity_poly.pdbx_seq_one_letter_code
_entity_poly.pdbx_strand_id
1 'polypeptide(L)' 'MLKVAPFFSKMQPVFATAQPRPVSPFYPDISNAIQQRVHNALTKQSSPTDALSGLQSDLQAIVNK' A
#
# COMPACT_ATOMS: atom_id res chain seq x y z
N MET A 1 8.72 -30.48 0.72
CA MET A 1 9.01 -29.15 1.31
C MET A 1 7.86 -28.58 2.14
N LEU A 2 6.61 -28.51 1.64
CA LEU A 2 5.50 -27.87 2.38
C LEU A 2 5.14 -28.53 3.74
N LYS A 3 5.32 -29.86 3.89
CA LYS A 3 5.09 -30.60 5.15
C LYS A 3 6.12 -30.32 6.25
N VAL A 4 7.34 -29.89 5.91
CA VAL A 4 8.41 -29.61 6.87
C VAL A 4 8.50 -28.13 7.26
N ALA A 5 7.74 -27.26 6.58
CA ALA A 5 7.70 -25.83 6.83
C ALA A 5 6.23 -25.35 6.79
N PRO A 6 5.46 -25.58 7.87
CA PRO A 6 4.01 -25.38 7.88
C PRO A 6 3.58 -23.93 7.62
N PHE A 7 4.46 -22.95 7.83
CA PHE A 7 4.23 -21.56 7.45
C PHE A 7 3.97 -21.40 5.94
N PHE A 8 4.78 -22.02 5.08
CA PHE A 8 4.61 -21.89 3.63
C PHE A 8 3.31 -22.54 3.13
N SER A 9 2.87 -23.62 3.79
CA SER A 9 1.56 -24.21 3.52
C SER A 9 0.42 -23.23 3.82
N LYS A 10 0.54 -22.41 4.88
CA LYS A 10 -0.44 -21.35 5.19
C LYS A 10 -0.36 -20.15 4.24
N MET A 11 0.83 -19.87 3.71
CA MET A 11 1.05 -18.74 2.79
C MET A 11 0.69 -19.05 1.34
N GLN A 12 0.61 -20.32 0.94
CA GLN A 12 0.27 -20.73 -0.42
C GLN A 12 -1.01 -20.04 -0.97
N PRO A 13 -2.16 -20.00 -0.25
CA PRO A 13 -3.34 -19.29 -0.73
C PRO A 13 -3.14 -17.76 -0.82
N VAL A 14 -2.28 -17.18 0.02
CA VAL A 14 -1.96 -15.74 -0.03
C VAL A 14 -1.15 -15.42 -1.28
N PHE A 15 -0.13 -16.22 -1.59
CA PHE A 15 0.69 -16.00 -2.78
C PHE A 15 -0.06 -16.32 -4.08
N ALA A 16 -1.06 -17.20 -4.04
CA ALA A 16 -1.89 -17.51 -5.21
C ALA A 16 -2.72 -16.31 -5.69
N THR A 17 -3.02 -15.35 -4.82
CA THR A 17 -3.82 -14.16 -5.16
C THR A 17 -3.05 -12.84 -5.06
N ALA A 18 -1.85 -12.87 -4.47
CA ALA A 18 -0.99 -11.70 -4.37
C ALA A 18 -0.61 -11.17 -5.77
N GLN A 19 -0.65 -9.85 -5.91
CA GLN A 19 -0.15 -9.16 -7.10
C GLN A 19 1.26 -8.64 -6.84
N PRO A 20 2.16 -8.68 -7.85
CA PRO A 20 3.46 -8.02 -7.74
C PRO A 20 3.26 -6.52 -7.54
N ARG A 21 4.17 -5.89 -6.81
CA ARG A 21 4.17 -4.43 -6.67
C ARG A 21 4.45 -3.80 -8.05
N PRO A 22 3.78 -2.70 -8.42
CA PRO A 22 4.08 -1.96 -9.64
C PRO A 22 5.56 -1.57 -9.71
N VAL A 23 6.17 -1.76 -10.88
CA VAL A 23 7.52 -1.24 -11.16
C VAL A 23 7.37 0.21 -11.60
N SER A 24 7.78 1.14 -10.76
CA SER A 24 7.76 2.58 -11.05
C SER A 24 8.93 3.27 -10.35
N PRO A 25 9.60 4.24 -11.00
CA PRO A 25 10.61 5.05 -10.33
C PRO A 25 10.04 5.84 -9.15
N PHE A 26 8.73 6.08 -9.14
CA PHE A 26 8.03 6.86 -8.12
C PHE A 26 7.40 5.99 -7.01
N TYR A 27 7.62 4.68 -7.03
CA TYR A 27 7.02 3.76 -6.06
C TYR A 27 7.33 4.11 -4.58
N PRO A 28 8.53 4.60 -4.22
CA PRO A 28 8.81 5.10 -2.87
C PRO A 28 7.92 6.29 -2.47
N ASP A 29 7.78 7.29 -3.35
CA ASP A 29 6.96 8.48 -3.11
C ASP A 29 5.49 8.10 -2.93
N ILE A 30 4.97 7.23 -3.80
CA ILE A 30 3.59 6.71 -3.73
C ILE A 30 3.37 5.98 -2.40
N SER A 31 4.29 5.11 -2.00
CA SER A 31 4.19 4.35 -0.75
C SER A 31 4.18 5.26 0.48
N ASN A 32 5.02 6.30 0.48
CA ASN A 32 5.07 7.30 1.55
C ASN A 32 3.77 8.11 1.64
N ALA A 33 3.21 8.55 0.50
CA ALA A 33 1.94 9.28 0.48
C ALA A 33 0.79 8.44 1.05
N ILE A 34 0.69 7.16 0.65
CA ILE A 34 -0.30 6.22 1.21
C ILE A 34 -0.13 6.09 2.72
N GLN A 35 1.10 5.84 3.19
CA GLN A 35 1.37 5.63 4.61
C GLN A 35 0.99 6.85 5.46
N GLN A 36 1.37 8.06 5.03
CA GLN A 36 1.08 9.30 5.77
C GLN A 36 -0.42 9.57 5.85
N ARG A 37 -1.14 9.50 4.72
CA ARG A 37 -2.59 9.77 4.68
C ARG A 37 -3.38 8.76 5.49
N VAL A 38 -3.04 7.48 5.39
CA VAL A 38 -3.67 6.42 6.21
C VAL A 38 -3.36 6.60 7.69
N HIS A 39 -2.11 6.93 8.05
CA HIS A 39 -1.75 7.19 9.44
C HIS A 39 -2.57 8.32 10.05
N ASN A 40 -2.70 9.45 9.35
CA ASN A 40 -3.47 10.61 9.83
C ASN A 40 -4.95 10.29 10.01
N ALA A 41 -5.54 9.46 9.13
CA ALA A 41 -6.89 8.97 9.31
C ALA A 41 -7.02 8.06 10.56
N LEU A 42 -6.08 7.14 10.75
CA LEU A 42 -6.06 6.22 11.89
C LEU A 42 -5.90 6.95 13.23
N THR A 43 -5.11 8.03 13.26
CA THR A 43 -4.88 8.85 14.46
C THR A 43 -5.90 9.98 14.62
N LYS A 44 -6.93 10.03 13.77
CA LYS A 44 -8.02 11.03 13.78
C LYS A 44 -7.55 12.47 13.54
N GLN A 45 -6.37 12.65 12.93
CA GLN A 45 -5.87 13.96 12.49
C GLN A 45 -6.54 14.44 11.20
N SER A 46 -7.13 13.53 10.43
CA SER A 46 -7.97 13.81 9.27
C SER A 46 -9.13 12.83 9.21
N SER A 47 -10.26 13.21 8.60
CA SER A 47 -11.30 12.22 8.29
C SER A 47 -10.80 11.25 7.20
N PRO A 48 -11.38 10.03 7.08
CA PRO A 48 -11.06 9.13 5.97
C PRO A 48 -11.28 9.77 4.60
N THR A 49 -12.33 10.58 4.45
CA THR A 49 -12.64 11.29 3.20
C THR A 49 -11.56 12.32 2.86
N ASP A 50 -11.10 13.09 3.85
CA ASP A 50 -10.04 14.08 3.65
C ASP A 50 -8.70 13.42 3.34
N ALA A 51 -8.39 12.30 4.01
CA ALA A 51 -7.18 11.52 3.75
C ALA A 51 -7.13 10.99 2.31
N LEU A 52 -8.25 10.47 1.80
CA LEU A 52 -8.35 9.96 0.43
C LEU A 52 -8.29 11.08 -0.62
N SER A 53 -8.95 12.21 -0.35
CA SER A 53 -8.90 13.39 -1.23
C SER A 53 -7.49 13.99 -1.29
N GLY A 54 -6.80 14.03 -0.15
CA GLY A 54 -5.40 14.41 -0.06
C GLY A 54 -4.50 13.44 -0.82
N LEU A 55 -4.69 12.12 -0.63
CA LEU A 55 -3.92 11.11 -1.35
C LEU A 55 -4.10 11.22 -2.87
N GLN A 56 -5.32 11.48 -3.35
CA GLN A 56 -5.56 11.71 -4.78
C GLN A 56 -4.69 12.85 -5.32
N SER A 57 -4.64 13.97 -4.58
CA SER A 57 -3.86 15.14 -4.98
C SER A 57 -2.35 14.83 -4.99
N ASP A 58 -1.86 14.12 -3.96
CA ASP A 58 -0.46 13.71 -3.87
C ASP A 58 -0.08 12.78 -5.05
N LEU A 59 -0.94 11.80 -5.37
CA LEU A 59 -0.70 10.87 -6.47
C LEU A 59 -0.68 11.60 -7.82
N GLN A 60 -1.61 12.52 -8.07
CA GLN A 60 -1.61 13.33 -9.28
C GLN A 60 -0.31 14.12 -9.43
N ALA A 61 0.20 14.71 -8.33
CA ALA A 61 1.46 15.43 -8.36
C ALA A 61 2.66 14.50 -8.62
N ILE A 62 2.67 13.29 -8.05
CA ILE A 62 3.78 12.34 -8.20
C ILE A 62 3.84 11.75 -9.61
N VAL A 63 2.71 11.33 -10.17
CA VAL A 63 2.68 10.62 -11.47
C VAL A 63 2.83 11.56 -12.67
N ASN A 64 2.62 12.86 -12.48
CA ASN A 64 2.79 13.88 -13.52
C ASN A 64 4.18 14.56 -13.51
N LYS A 65 5.12 14.09 -12.66
CA LYS A 65 6.52 14.53 -12.68
C LYS A 65 7.24 14.01 -13.92
#